data_AF-H3A991-F1
#
_entry.id   AF-H3A991-F1
#
_cell.length_a   1.000
_cell.length_b   1.000
_cell.length_c   1.000
_cell.angle_alpha   90.00
_cell.angle_beta   90.00
_cell.angle_gamma   90.00
#
_symmetry.space_group_name_H-M   'P 1'
#
loop_
_entity.id
_entity.type
_entity.pdbx_description
1 polymer ?
#
loop_
_entity_poly.entity_id
_entity_poly.type
_entity_poly.pdbx_seq_one_letter_code
_entity_poly.pdbx_strand_id
1 'polypeptide(L)'
;TDMEDDLKPLLVNCVEEDIIKIDTSSDSSLDPRSKRPFHVEAKNIVSIDCKTQERVSAEASAMNKRIQYYNRLSAASNGALIPPDHVLPEAKEIYVYSPLGTALKIKDQPDGSGTNSSIITIFTIWNTMMGTSILSMPWGIKQAGFTFGILITFLMGLLTLYCCYRVVKSRQAIPLIDTSNWEFPDVCKYYFGPFGHWSSLAFSMVSLIGAMVVYWVLMSNFLFNTGKFIHNHIYDLNVTDHFPATNGSEKVICPYPPNHQRNSSLNLQTSSPNEVETLEFNKWWSKTKTVPLYLVLILLPLLNFKSASFFARFNVLGTASVLYLVVLVTWKAAHLGFHLECHWFTSTYYFVPEFRVFFPQLTGTLTLAFFIHNCIITLLKNNKNQENNVRDLSIAYLLVGLTYLYVGVLIFATFPSPPLPKDCIEPNFLDNFPSTDILVFVARMFLLFQMTTVYPMLGYLVRVQLLGQLFGNTYPSIFHVLLLNIMLVGVGITMARFYPNIGGIIRYSGATCGLAFVFVYPSLTHMISLHQTGQLKWPSAIFHSFLIVLGVANVVAQFFM
;
A
#
# COMPACT_ATOMS: atom_id res chain seq x y z
N THR A 1 11.57 61.44 5.61
CA THR A 1 12.33 60.73 6.64
C THR A 1 11.39 60.51 7.79
N ASP A 2 10.54 59.50 7.67
CA ASP A 2 10.75 58.13 8.21
C ASP A 2 10.06 58.09 9.60
N MET A 3 9.26 57.13 10.04
CA MET A 3 8.88 55.79 9.59
C MET A 3 7.86 55.30 10.67
N GLU A 4 6.87 54.48 10.25
CA GLU A 4 6.08 53.49 11.02
C GLU A 4 5.27 53.88 12.29
N ASP A 5 3.98 53.53 12.30
CA ASP A 5 3.47 52.45 13.17
C ASP A 5 2.03 52.01 12.85
N ASP A 6 1.78 50.72 13.05
CA ASP A 6 0.57 49.91 12.86
C ASP A 6 -0.71 50.40 13.58
N LEU A 7 -1.90 50.22 12.95
CA LEU A 7 -3.07 49.55 13.59
C LEU A 7 -4.28 49.33 12.65
N LYS A 8 -4.78 48.09 12.62
CA LYS A 8 -6.09 47.62 12.11
C LYS A 8 -7.29 48.22 12.90
N PRO A 9 -8.54 48.26 12.35
CA PRO A 9 -9.49 47.11 12.31
C PRO A 9 -10.26 47.00 10.96
N LEU A 10 -10.51 45.82 10.36
CA LEU A 10 -11.54 44.79 10.63
C LEU A 10 -13.02 45.24 10.55
N LEU A 11 -13.77 44.54 9.67
CA LEU A 11 -15.25 44.47 9.48
C LEU A 11 -15.83 45.60 8.59
N VAL A 12 -16.79 45.42 7.66
CA VAL A 12 -17.80 44.37 7.43
C VAL A 12 -18.56 44.61 6.09
N ASN A 13 -19.16 43.54 5.55
CA ASN A 13 -20.31 43.40 4.61
C ASN A 13 -20.35 44.10 3.23
N CYS A 14 -20.73 43.32 2.21
CA CYS A 14 -22.01 43.56 1.52
C CYS A 14 -22.51 42.31 0.77
N VAL A 15 -23.82 42.14 0.88
CA VAL A 15 -24.72 41.12 0.34
C VAL A 15 -25.22 41.53 -1.05
N GLU A 16 -25.64 40.53 -1.83
CA GLU A 16 -26.53 40.46 -3.02
C GLU A 16 -26.94 41.74 -3.79
N GLU A 17 -26.94 41.68 -5.12
CA GLU A 17 -28.17 41.44 -5.93
C GLU A 17 -27.87 41.51 -7.44
N ASP A 18 -28.44 40.56 -8.18
CA ASP A 18 -28.47 40.47 -9.65
C ASP A 18 -29.36 41.56 -10.26
N ILE A 19 -28.91 42.27 -11.31
CA ILE A 19 -29.81 42.78 -12.37
C ILE A 19 -29.15 42.67 -13.76
N ILE A 20 -29.80 41.85 -14.59
CA ILE A 20 -29.67 41.72 -16.04
C ILE A 20 -29.88 43.09 -16.71
N LYS A 21 -28.89 43.55 -17.51
CA LYS A 21 -29.13 44.54 -18.57
C LYS A 21 -28.58 44.04 -19.90
N ILE A 22 -29.54 43.69 -20.75
CA ILE A 22 -29.42 43.69 -22.21
C ILE A 22 -29.23 45.15 -22.59
N ASP A 23 -28.09 45.51 -23.18
CA ASP A 23 -27.97 46.79 -23.87
C ASP A 23 -27.40 46.63 -25.29
N THR A 24 -28.25 47.14 -26.16
CA THR A 24 -28.15 47.42 -27.59
C THR A 24 -26.92 48.24 -27.98
N SER A 25 -26.52 48.01 -29.23
CA SER A 25 -25.52 48.74 -30.01
C SER A 25 -25.61 50.28 -29.90
N SER A 26 -24.48 50.94 -29.61
CA SER A 26 -23.84 51.94 -30.51
C SER A 26 -22.62 52.63 -29.88
N ASP A 27 -21.50 52.56 -30.61
CA ASP A 27 -20.38 53.49 -30.75
C ASP A 27 -19.59 54.05 -29.55
N SER A 28 -18.32 53.62 -29.45
CA SER A 28 -17.19 54.55 -29.26
C SER A 28 -15.83 53.96 -29.72
N SER A 29 -15.17 54.72 -30.60
CA SER A 29 -13.77 54.65 -31.08
C SER A 29 -13.22 53.31 -31.62
N LEU A 30 -13.34 53.11 -32.93
CA LEU A 30 -12.73 52.02 -33.70
C LEU A 30 -11.23 52.24 -33.92
N ASP A 31 -10.40 51.44 -33.24
CA ASP A 31 -8.97 51.28 -33.53
C ASP A 31 -8.80 50.65 -34.95
N PRO A 32 -8.03 51.24 -35.89
CA PRO A 32 -7.89 50.74 -37.27
C PRO A 32 -7.27 49.34 -37.38
N ARG A 33 -6.72 48.79 -36.27
CA ARG A 33 -6.28 47.39 -36.20
C ARG A 33 -7.42 46.37 -36.22
N SER A 34 -8.63 46.77 -35.84
CA SER A 34 -9.84 45.92 -35.82
C SER A 34 -10.35 45.50 -37.22
N LYS A 35 -9.92 46.19 -38.28
CA LYS A 35 -10.43 45.99 -39.66
C LYS A 35 -9.59 45.03 -40.51
N ARG A 36 -8.58 44.35 -39.97
CA ARG A 36 -7.85 43.33 -40.74
C ARG A 36 -8.68 42.03 -40.79
N PRO A 37 -8.78 41.36 -41.96
CA PRO A 37 -9.30 40.00 -41.98
C PRO A 37 -8.45 39.17 -41.00
N PHE A 38 -9.11 38.38 -40.15
CA PHE A 38 -8.50 37.55 -39.10
C PHE A 38 -7.97 38.27 -37.84
N HIS A 39 -8.30 39.54 -37.59
CA HIS A 39 -7.98 40.17 -36.31
C HIS A 39 -8.90 39.66 -35.19
N VAL A 40 -8.31 39.13 -34.11
CA VAL A 40 -9.02 38.58 -32.96
C VAL A 40 -8.78 39.47 -31.75
N GLU A 41 -9.78 40.25 -31.34
CA GLU A 41 -9.70 40.99 -30.07
C GLU A 41 -9.61 40.03 -28.87
N ALA A 42 -8.67 40.31 -27.97
CA ALA A 42 -8.49 39.55 -26.74
C ALA A 42 -9.62 39.87 -25.76
N LYS A 43 -10.45 38.87 -25.42
CA LYS A 43 -11.38 39.01 -24.30
C LYS A 43 -10.58 38.96 -23.00
N ASN A 44 -10.58 40.05 -22.23
CA ASN A 44 -10.05 40.07 -20.87
C ASN A 44 -10.94 39.19 -19.99
N ILE A 45 -10.48 37.96 -19.69
CA ILE A 45 -11.13 37.08 -18.72
C ILE A 45 -10.25 37.11 -17.48
N VAL A 46 -10.76 37.72 -16.41
CA VAL A 46 -10.09 37.82 -15.11
C VAL A 46 -10.43 36.56 -14.31
N SER A 47 -9.42 35.87 -13.77
CA SER A 47 -9.61 34.78 -12.82
C SER A 47 -9.89 35.33 -11.41
N ILE A 48 -10.90 34.79 -10.74
CA ILE A 48 -11.08 34.94 -9.29
C ILE A 48 -10.12 33.96 -8.63
N ASP A 49 -8.84 34.34 -8.53
CA ASP A 49 -8.00 33.91 -7.42
C ASP A 49 -6.81 34.85 -7.25
N CYS A 50 -6.69 35.41 -6.05
CA CYS A 50 -5.71 36.45 -5.72
C CYS A 50 -4.38 35.79 -5.37
N LYS A 51 -3.55 35.48 -6.39
CA LYS A 51 -2.08 35.39 -6.23
C LYS A 51 -1.26 35.19 -7.51
N THR A 52 -1.83 34.84 -8.67
CA THR A 52 -1.05 34.81 -9.92
C THR A 52 -1.93 35.17 -11.11
N GLN A 53 -1.68 36.33 -11.71
CA GLN A 53 -2.45 36.86 -12.84
C GLN A 53 -1.84 36.34 -14.16
N GLU A 54 -2.07 35.07 -14.51
CA GLU A 54 -1.73 34.60 -15.86
C GLU A 54 -2.79 35.05 -16.86
N ARG A 55 -2.46 36.07 -17.67
CA ARG A 55 -3.24 36.46 -18.85
C ARG A 55 -3.31 35.27 -19.81
N VAL A 56 -4.50 34.97 -20.32
CA VAL A 56 -4.67 34.10 -21.49
C VAL A 56 -3.83 34.67 -22.63
N SER A 57 -2.86 33.92 -23.14
CA SER A 57 -2.01 34.33 -24.27
C SER A 57 -2.88 34.73 -25.47
N ALA A 58 -2.51 35.80 -26.18
CA ALA A 58 -3.21 36.25 -27.39
C ALA A 58 -3.35 35.13 -28.43
N GLU A 59 -2.40 34.19 -28.45
CA GLU A 59 -2.39 33.01 -29.31
C GLU A 59 -3.53 32.04 -28.98
N ALA A 60 -3.81 31.79 -27.70
CA ALA A 60 -4.86 30.89 -27.26
C ALA A 60 -6.27 31.43 -27.59
N SER A 61 -6.47 32.76 -27.46
CA SER A 61 -7.71 33.42 -27.87
C SER A 61 -7.95 33.32 -29.38
N ALA A 62 -6.91 33.55 -30.18
CA ALA A 62 -6.99 33.42 -31.63
C ALA A 62 -7.29 31.99 -32.07
N MET A 63 -6.70 31.00 -31.40
CA MET A 63 -6.92 29.57 -31.65
C MET A 63 -8.36 29.14 -31.37
N ASN A 64 -8.96 29.56 -30.25
CA ASN A 64 -10.35 29.23 -29.92
C ASN A 64 -11.33 29.78 -30.98
N LYS A 65 -11.14 31.01 -31.45
CA LYS A 65 -11.98 31.57 -32.53
C LYS A 65 -11.84 30.79 -33.84
N ARG A 66 -10.66 30.27 -34.16
CA ARG A 66 -10.45 29.40 -35.33
C ARG A 66 -11.21 28.08 -35.17
N ILE A 67 -11.11 27.41 -34.03
CA ILE A 67 -11.82 26.15 -33.76
C ILE A 67 -13.35 26.35 -33.83
N GLN A 68 -13.87 27.42 -33.24
CA GLN A 68 -15.30 27.75 -33.31
C GLN A 68 -15.76 28.03 -34.74
N TYR A 69 -14.92 28.67 -35.55
CA TYR A 69 -15.19 28.91 -36.96
C TYR A 69 -15.30 27.60 -37.75
N TYR A 70 -14.35 26.67 -37.59
CA TYR A 70 -14.41 25.36 -38.24
C TYR A 70 -15.57 24.50 -37.75
N ASN A 71 -15.90 24.54 -36.45
CA ASN A 71 -17.07 23.84 -35.90
C ASN A 71 -18.39 24.38 -36.48
N ARG A 72 -18.49 25.70 -36.71
CA ARG A 72 -19.66 26.29 -37.38
C ARG A 72 -19.74 25.92 -38.87
N LEU A 73 -18.61 25.78 -39.56
CA LEU A 73 -18.56 25.32 -40.95
C LEU A 73 -18.90 23.82 -41.07
N SER A 74 -18.43 23.00 -40.13
CA SER A 74 -18.73 21.58 -40.03
C SER A 74 -20.22 21.32 -39.78
N ALA A 75 -20.90 22.17 -39.00
CA ALA A 75 -22.33 22.05 -38.76
C ALA A 75 -23.19 22.31 -40.02
N ALA A 76 -22.63 22.98 -41.04
CA ALA A 76 -23.37 23.41 -42.22
C ALA A 76 -23.16 22.52 -43.47
N SER A 77 -22.19 21.59 -43.48
CA SER A 77 -21.97 20.73 -44.66
C SER A 77 -21.35 19.37 -44.32
N ASN A 78 -21.85 18.32 -44.99
CA ASN A 78 -21.45 16.92 -44.84
C ASN A 78 -19.93 16.73 -44.92
N GLY A 79 -19.30 16.34 -43.80
CA GLY A 79 -18.08 15.52 -43.68
C GLY A 79 -16.76 15.94 -44.36
N ALA A 80 -16.77 16.91 -45.28
CA ALA A 80 -15.65 17.24 -46.16
C ALA A 80 -14.79 18.43 -45.66
N LEU A 81 -15.20 19.09 -44.57
CA LEU A 81 -14.50 20.24 -43.98
C LEU A 81 -13.99 19.91 -42.57
N ILE A 82 -13.25 18.80 -42.47
CA ILE A 82 -12.44 18.49 -41.29
C ILE A 82 -11.26 19.48 -41.27
N PRO A 83 -10.97 20.14 -40.14
CA PRO A 83 -9.84 21.05 -40.05
C PRO A 83 -8.54 20.31 -40.40
N PRO A 84 -7.69 20.84 -41.30
CA PRO A 84 -6.41 20.23 -41.65
C PRO A 84 -5.49 20.06 -40.43
N ASP A 85 -4.66 19.02 -40.41
CA ASP A 85 -3.83 18.66 -39.24
C ASP A 85 -2.88 19.76 -38.75
N HIS A 86 -2.44 20.67 -39.64
CA HIS A 86 -1.60 21.81 -39.28
C HIS A 86 -2.37 22.98 -38.63
N VAL A 87 -3.70 22.92 -38.61
CA VAL A 87 -4.60 23.90 -37.98
C VAL A 87 -5.00 23.47 -36.58
N LEU A 88 -4.96 22.16 -36.31
CA LEU A 88 -5.14 21.61 -34.97
C LEU A 88 -3.85 21.82 -34.16
N PRO A 89 -3.95 22.19 -32.86
CA PRO A 89 -2.77 22.28 -32.01
C PRO A 89 -2.07 20.92 -31.95
N GLU A 90 -0.74 20.93 -31.85
CA GLU A 90 -0.05 19.77 -31.28
C GLU A 90 -0.66 19.45 -29.91
N ALA A 91 -0.77 18.17 -29.53
CA ALA A 91 -1.45 17.74 -28.30
C ALA A 91 -1.01 18.48 -27.01
N LYS A 92 0.14 19.17 -27.02
CA LYS A 92 0.68 19.98 -25.92
C LYS A 92 -0.05 21.31 -25.69
N GLU A 93 -0.97 21.73 -26.57
CA GLU A 93 -1.62 23.06 -26.53
C GLU A 93 -3.15 23.02 -26.40
N ILE A 94 -3.73 21.90 -25.96
CA ILE A 94 -5.19 21.78 -25.80
C ILE A 94 -5.65 22.53 -24.54
N TYR A 95 -6.48 23.57 -24.72
CA TYR A 95 -7.13 24.31 -23.63
C TYR A 95 -8.60 23.87 -23.55
N VAL A 96 -9.07 23.41 -22.39
CA VAL A 96 -10.50 23.17 -22.13
C VAL A 96 -11.13 24.40 -21.51
N TYR A 97 -12.13 24.93 -22.20
CA TYR A 97 -12.88 26.10 -21.78
C TYR A 97 -14.11 25.68 -20.97
N SER A 98 -14.24 26.21 -19.75
CA SER A 98 -15.45 26.10 -18.94
C SER A 98 -16.60 26.93 -19.55
N PRO A 99 -17.87 26.54 -19.38
CA PRO A 99 -19.03 27.35 -19.78
C PRO A 99 -19.03 28.78 -19.19
N LEU A 100 -18.31 28.99 -18.07
CA LEU A 100 -18.10 30.30 -17.44
C LEU A 100 -16.94 31.12 -18.04
N GLY A 101 -16.35 30.69 -19.16
CA GLY A 101 -15.31 31.45 -19.88
C GLY A 101 -13.88 31.21 -19.40
N THR A 102 -13.65 30.38 -18.39
CA THR A 102 -12.30 30.07 -17.91
C THR A 102 -11.60 29.08 -18.84
N ALA A 103 -10.43 29.43 -19.37
CA ALA A 103 -9.60 28.54 -20.17
C ALA A 103 -8.64 27.77 -19.27
N LEU A 104 -8.87 26.47 -19.09
CA LEU A 104 -7.98 25.59 -18.36
C LEU A 104 -7.04 24.94 -19.37
N LYS A 105 -5.74 25.25 -19.30
CA LYS A 105 -4.74 24.49 -20.06
C LYS A 105 -4.79 23.06 -19.55
N ILE A 106 -5.27 22.13 -20.39
CA ILE A 106 -4.99 20.74 -20.12
C ILE A 106 -3.50 20.61 -20.40
N LYS A 107 -2.69 20.51 -19.34
CA LYS A 107 -1.42 19.84 -19.49
C LYS A 107 -1.78 18.40 -19.83
N ASP A 108 -1.87 18.10 -21.13
CA ASP A 108 -1.57 16.76 -21.61
C ASP A 108 -0.07 16.60 -21.35
N GLN A 109 0.20 16.28 -20.09
CA GLN A 109 1.51 16.00 -19.60
C GLN A 109 1.83 14.66 -20.27
N PRO A 110 2.85 14.59 -21.15
CA PRO A 110 3.21 13.33 -21.76
C PRO A 110 3.42 12.32 -20.62
N ASP A 111 2.83 11.13 -20.76
CA ASP A 111 2.78 10.02 -19.79
C ASP A 111 4.18 9.54 -19.34
N GLY A 112 4.95 10.44 -18.71
CA GLY A 112 6.38 10.31 -18.47
C GLY A 112 7.02 11.52 -17.77
N SER A 113 6.32 12.66 -17.58
CA SER A 113 6.82 13.74 -16.72
C SER A 113 6.39 13.45 -15.28
N GLY A 114 7.18 12.65 -14.57
CA GLY A 114 6.91 12.35 -13.16
C GLY A 114 6.81 13.64 -12.32
N THR A 115 5.78 13.73 -11.50
CA THR A 115 5.52 14.89 -10.63
C THR A 115 6.30 14.81 -9.32
N ASN A 116 6.68 13.60 -8.91
CA ASN A 116 7.24 13.34 -7.59
C ASN A 116 8.75 13.55 -7.58
N SER A 117 9.27 14.14 -6.49
CA SER A 117 10.70 14.18 -6.25
C SER A 117 11.24 12.79 -5.88
N SER A 118 12.55 12.58 -6.06
CA SER A 118 13.23 11.33 -5.65
C SER A 118 12.96 10.96 -4.19
N ILE A 119 12.96 11.94 -3.28
CA ILE A 119 12.72 11.72 -1.84
C ILE A 119 11.29 11.21 -1.60
N ILE A 120 10.30 11.83 -2.25
CA ILE A 120 8.90 11.40 -2.16
C ILE A 120 8.77 9.98 -2.70
N THR A 121 9.46 9.64 -3.78
CA THR A 121 9.47 8.29 -4.36
C THR A 121 10.05 7.26 -3.38
N ILE A 122 11.21 7.54 -2.77
CA ILE A 122 11.83 6.68 -1.74
C ILE A 122 10.86 6.44 -0.59
N PHE A 123 10.27 7.51 -0.06
CA PHE A 123 9.33 7.43 1.06
C PHE A 123 8.03 6.72 0.69
N THR A 124 7.56 6.87 -0.56
CA THR A 124 6.38 6.16 -1.06
C THR A 124 6.64 4.66 -1.16
N ILE A 125 7.81 4.24 -1.67
CA ILE A 125 8.22 2.83 -1.70
C ILE A 125 8.30 2.29 -0.27
N TRP A 126 8.99 3.01 0.63
CA TRP A 126 9.10 2.62 2.03
C TRP A 126 7.73 2.47 2.69
N ASN A 127 6.85 3.47 2.57
CA ASN A 127 5.51 3.44 3.15
C ASN A 127 4.61 2.35 2.54
N THR A 128 4.81 1.99 1.27
CA THR A 128 4.04 0.92 0.62
C THR A 128 4.43 -0.46 1.12
N MET A 129 5.72 -0.65 1.43
CA MET A 129 6.24 -1.92 1.99
C MET A 129 6.02 -1.98 3.51
N MET A 130 6.04 -0.84 4.19
CA MET A 130 5.73 -0.74 5.61
C MET A 130 4.23 -0.96 5.86
N GLY A 131 3.91 -1.86 6.77
CA GLY A 131 2.53 -2.23 7.07
C GLY A 131 2.50 -3.42 8.01
N THR A 132 1.53 -4.30 7.84
CA THR A 132 1.31 -5.48 8.69
C THR A 132 2.52 -6.40 8.82
N SER A 133 3.37 -6.44 7.79
CA SER A 133 4.56 -7.31 7.74
C SER A 133 5.52 -7.05 8.90
N ILE A 134 5.62 -5.80 9.39
CA ILE A 134 6.51 -5.43 10.50
C ILE A 134 6.12 -6.12 11.82
N LEU A 135 4.83 -6.42 12.00
CA LEU A 135 4.28 -7.05 13.21
C LEU A 135 4.76 -8.50 13.37
N SER A 136 5.17 -9.13 12.26
CA SER A 136 5.59 -10.53 12.20
C SER A 136 7.10 -10.74 12.19
N MET A 137 7.89 -9.67 12.11
CA MET A 137 9.36 -9.75 12.07
C MET A 137 9.97 -10.41 13.31
N PRO A 138 9.57 -10.06 14.56
CA PRO A 138 10.14 -10.69 15.75
C PRO A 138 9.85 -12.20 15.80
N TRP A 139 8.64 -12.61 15.39
CA TRP A 139 8.26 -14.01 15.26
C TRP A 139 9.07 -14.73 14.18
N GLY A 140 9.30 -14.10 13.04
CA GLY A 140 10.15 -14.68 11.99
C GLY A 140 11.57 -14.94 12.49
N ILE A 141 12.18 -13.96 13.19
CA ILE A 141 13.50 -14.12 13.81
C ILE A 141 13.49 -15.25 14.83
N LYS A 142 12.44 -15.36 15.66
CA LYS A 142 12.27 -16.48 16.59
C LYS A 142 12.27 -17.84 15.89
N GLN A 143 11.66 -17.97 14.72
CA GLN A 143 11.61 -19.24 13.97
C GLN A 143 12.96 -19.62 13.36
N ALA A 144 13.76 -18.65 12.92
CA ALA A 144 15.10 -18.89 12.39
C ALA A 144 16.18 -19.02 13.47
N GLY A 145 15.95 -18.41 14.63
CA GLY A 145 17.00 -18.12 15.63
C GLY A 145 17.54 -16.69 15.42
N PHE A 146 18.10 -16.10 16.47
CA PHE A 146 18.41 -14.67 16.48
C PHE A 146 19.50 -14.29 15.47
N THR A 147 20.69 -14.88 15.60
CA THR A 147 21.82 -14.63 14.68
C THR A 147 21.47 -15.00 13.25
N PHE A 148 20.87 -16.18 13.05
CA PHE A 148 20.53 -16.65 11.71
C PHE A 148 19.39 -15.82 11.07
N GLY A 149 18.42 -15.38 11.87
CA GLY A 149 17.33 -14.52 11.43
C GLY A 149 17.80 -13.13 10.97
N ILE A 150 18.78 -12.54 11.65
CA ILE A 150 19.42 -11.29 11.22
C ILE A 150 20.12 -11.49 9.87
N LEU A 151 20.92 -12.55 9.73
CA LEU A 151 21.62 -12.88 8.50
C LEU A 151 20.66 -13.11 7.32
N ILE A 152 19.59 -13.88 7.54
CA ILE A 152 18.56 -14.15 6.52
C ILE A 152 17.85 -12.86 6.13
N THR A 153 17.49 -12.00 7.09
CA THR A 153 16.81 -10.73 6.81
C THR A 153 17.66 -9.85 5.90
N PHE A 154 18.96 -9.73 6.19
CA PHE A 154 19.89 -8.99 5.34
C PHE A 154 20.04 -9.63 3.94
N LEU A 155 20.27 -10.94 3.87
CA LEU A 155 20.44 -11.65 2.60
C LEU A 155 19.19 -11.58 1.71
N MET A 156 18.02 -11.82 2.29
CA MET A 156 16.74 -11.70 1.58
C MET A 156 16.47 -10.28 1.11
N GLY A 157 16.85 -9.26 1.90
CA GLY A 157 16.78 -7.86 1.49
C GLY A 157 17.62 -7.58 0.23
N LEU A 158 18.85 -8.09 0.17
CA LEU A 158 19.73 -7.96 -1.01
C LEU A 158 19.19 -8.72 -2.23
N LEU A 159 18.73 -9.95 -2.04
CA LEU A 159 18.19 -10.79 -3.12
C LEU A 159 16.92 -10.17 -3.71
N THR A 160 16.00 -9.70 -2.87
CA THR A 160 14.74 -9.09 -3.31
C THR A 160 14.97 -7.74 -3.99
N LEU A 161 15.92 -6.92 -3.50
CA LEU A 161 16.36 -5.69 -4.17
C LEU A 161 16.93 -5.99 -5.56
N TYR A 162 17.80 -6.99 -5.69
CA TYR A 162 18.35 -7.40 -6.99
C TYR A 162 17.22 -7.81 -7.95
N CYS A 163 16.29 -8.64 -7.49
CA CYS A 163 15.14 -9.06 -8.29
C CYS A 163 14.23 -7.89 -8.69
N CYS A 164 14.03 -6.92 -7.79
CA CYS A 164 13.26 -5.71 -8.08
C CYS A 164 13.96 -4.84 -9.14
N TYR A 165 15.29 -4.68 -9.03
CA TYR A 165 16.10 -4.04 -10.06
C TYR A 165 15.94 -4.73 -11.42
N ARG A 166 15.92 -6.07 -11.46
CA ARG A 166 15.68 -6.84 -12.69
C ARG A 166 14.31 -6.56 -13.29
N VAL A 167 13.26 -6.48 -12.47
CA VAL A 167 11.90 -6.10 -12.90
C VAL A 167 11.91 -4.71 -13.54
N VAL A 168 12.50 -3.71 -12.89
CA VAL A 168 12.55 -2.34 -13.42
C VAL A 168 13.33 -2.28 -14.74
N LYS A 169 14.46 -2.99 -14.83
CA LYS A 169 15.31 -3.02 -16.03
C LYS A 169 14.69 -3.82 -17.18
N SER A 170 13.78 -4.75 -16.92
CA SER A 170 13.15 -5.58 -17.94
C SER A 170 12.41 -4.74 -19.01
N ARG A 171 11.83 -3.61 -18.62
CA ARG A 171 11.16 -2.67 -19.53
C ARG A 171 12.14 -1.99 -20.51
N GLN A 172 13.32 -1.63 -20.02
CA GLN A 172 14.36 -0.97 -20.82
C GLN A 172 15.05 -1.93 -21.79
N ALA A 173 14.94 -3.24 -21.57
CA ALA A 173 15.59 -4.27 -22.36
C ALA A 173 14.83 -4.66 -23.64
N ILE A 174 13.62 -4.12 -23.86
CA ILE A 174 12.80 -4.38 -25.04
C ILE A 174 13.06 -3.27 -26.07
N PRO A 175 13.82 -3.53 -27.16
CA PRO A 175 13.99 -2.57 -28.24
C PRO A 175 12.70 -2.47 -29.10
N LEU A 176 12.53 -1.36 -29.82
CA LEU A 176 11.51 -1.11 -30.85
C LEU A 176 10.06 -0.77 -30.44
N ILE A 177 9.61 -0.99 -29.20
CA ILE A 177 8.20 -0.74 -28.81
C ILE A 177 8.15 0.32 -27.69
N ASP A 178 7.21 1.27 -27.79
CA ASP A 178 6.92 2.17 -26.67
C ASP A 178 6.29 1.38 -25.51
N THR A 179 7.12 1.08 -24.51
CA THR A 179 6.74 0.33 -23.30
C THR A 179 6.33 1.27 -22.16
N SER A 180 6.14 2.57 -22.42
CA SER A 180 5.83 3.58 -21.40
C SER A 180 4.61 3.24 -20.54
N ASN A 181 3.61 2.58 -21.12
CA ASN A 181 2.34 2.20 -20.48
C ASN A 181 2.29 0.73 -19.99
N TRP A 182 3.36 -0.02 -20.14
CA TRP A 182 3.37 -1.45 -19.81
C TRP A 182 3.66 -1.69 -18.34
N GLU A 183 2.85 -2.55 -17.74
CA GLU A 183 3.11 -3.11 -16.41
C GLU A 183 3.92 -4.40 -16.51
N PHE A 184 4.42 -4.88 -15.37
CA PHE A 184 5.24 -6.09 -15.36
C PHE A 184 4.53 -7.35 -15.92
N PRO A 185 3.21 -7.57 -15.70
CA PRO A 185 2.48 -8.62 -16.38
C PRO A 185 2.47 -8.49 -17.93
N ASP A 186 2.51 -7.28 -18.46
CA ASP A 186 2.58 -7.03 -19.91
C ASP A 186 3.97 -7.37 -20.45
N VAL A 187 5.02 -7.08 -19.67
CA VAL A 187 6.39 -7.54 -19.97
C VAL A 187 6.45 -9.07 -19.99
N CYS A 188 5.78 -9.74 -19.05
CA CYS A 188 5.69 -11.20 -19.03
C CYS A 188 4.93 -11.74 -20.25
N LYS A 189 3.86 -11.06 -20.69
CA LYS A 189 3.13 -11.40 -21.92
C LYS A 189 4.01 -11.31 -23.17
N TYR A 190 4.89 -10.31 -23.24
CA TYR A 190 5.80 -10.15 -24.37
C TYR A 190 6.81 -11.31 -24.47
N TYR A 191 7.45 -11.70 -23.36
CA TYR A 191 8.49 -12.74 -23.39
C TYR A 191 7.95 -14.19 -23.43
N PHE A 192 6.83 -14.46 -22.76
CA PHE A 192 6.30 -15.82 -22.58
C PHE A 192 4.98 -16.07 -23.33
N GLY A 193 4.48 -15.07 -24.06
CA GLY A 193 3.21 -15.15 -24.78
C GLY A 193 1.99 -15.31 -23.86
N PRO A 194 0.94 -16.03 -24.29
CA PRO A 194 -0.31 -16.15 -23.54
C PRO A 194 -0.14 -16.89 -22.20
N PHE A 195 0.80 -17.84 -22.12
CA PHE A 195 1.05 -18.58 -20.88
C PHE A 195 1.58 -17.67 -19.77
N GLY A 196 2.59 -16.83 -20.05
CA GLY A 196 3.13 -15.92 -19.03
C GLY A 196 2.14 -14.83 -18.62
N HIS A 197 1.25 -14.43 -19.53
CA HIS A 197 0.19 -13.49 -19.21
C HIS A 197 -0.79 -14.05 -18.16
N TRP A 198 -1.37 -15.23 -18.41
CA TRP A 198 -2.30 -15.87 -17.45
C TRP A 198 -1.63 -16.30 -16.15
N SER A 199 -0.40 -16.83 -16.25
CA SER A 199 0.36 -17.24 -15.07
C SER A 199 0.74 -16.05 -14.19
N SER A 200 1.22 -14.94 -14.77
CA SER A 200 1.55 -13.74 -13.99
C SER A 200 0.31 -13.14 -13.33
N LEU A 201 -0.83 -13.11 -14.04
CA LEU A 201 -2.10 -12.70 -13.43
C LEU A 201 -2.47 -13.57 -12.21
N ALA A 202 -2.39 -14.89 -12.35
CA ALA A 202 -2.74 -15.82 -11.26
C ALA A 202 -1.87 -15.61 -10.02
N PHE A 203 -0.55 -15.54 -10.16
CA PHE A 203 0.35 -15.30 -9.02
C PHE A 203 0.19 -13.90 -8.42
N SER A 204 -0.18 -12.89 -9.21
CA SER A 204 -0.48 -11.54 -8.72
C SER A 204 -1.76 -11.55 -7.87
N MET A 205 -2.78 -12.28 -8.32
CA MET A 205 -4.02 -12.45 -7.57
C MET A 205 -3.80 -13.15 -6.24
N VAL A 206 -2.97 -14.20 -6.20
CA VAL A 206 -2.61 -14.88 -4.94
C VAL A 206 -2.01 -13.89 -3.93
N SER A 207 -1.11 -13.01 -4.38
CA SER A 207 -0.51 -12.00 -3.50
C SER A 207 -1.54 -10.98 -2.99
N LEU A 208 -2.39 -10.44 -3.87
CA LEU A 208 -3.34 -9.40 -3.49
C LEU A 208 -4.45 -9.95 -2.58
N ILE A 209 -5.00 -11.12 -2.92
CA ILE A 209 -6.00 -11.80 -2.10
C ILE A 209 -5.38 -12.19 -0.76
N GLY A 210 -4.16 -12.72 -0.74
CA GLY A 210 -3.44 -13.05 0.48
C GLY A 210 -3.26 -11.85 1.41
N ALA A 211 -2.87 -10.69 0.88
CA ALA A 211 -2.76 -9.45 1.64
C ALA A 211 -4.13 -8.99 2.20
N MET A 212 -5.20 -9.04 1.39
CA MET A 212 -6.55 -8.72 1.84
C MET A 212 -6.99 -9.65 3.00
N VAL A 213 -6.71 -10.95 2.89
CA VAL A 213 -7.03 -11.91 3.97
C VAL A 213 -6.27 -11.59 5.25
N VAL A 214 -4.97 -11.31 5.18
CA VAL A 214 -4.15 -10.90 6.35
C VAL A 214 -4.71 -9.64 7.00
N TYR A 215 -5.09 -8.66 6.19
CA TYR A 215 -5.67 -7.41 6.66
C TYR A 215 -7.00 -7.68 7.38
N TRP A 216 -7.85 -8.56 6.86
CA TRP A 216 -9.11 -8.91 7.51
C TRP A 216 -8.89 -9.55 8.89
N VAL A 217 -7.93 -10.48 9.00
CA VAL A 217 -7.56 -11.14 10.26
C VAL A 217 -7.02 -10.13 11.27
N LEU A 218 -6.11 -9.24 10.85
CA LEU A 218 -5.52 -8.22 11.71
C LEU A 218 -6.51 -7.15 12.14
N MET A 219 -7.34 -6.64 11.24
CA MET A 219 -8.41 -5.71 11.57
C MET A 219 -9.39 -6.32 12.57
N SER A 220 -9.73 -7.62 12.42
CA SER A 220 -10.58 -8.33 13.38
C SER A 220 -9.93 -8.40 14.77
N ASN A 221 -8.63 -8.69 14.82
CA ASN A 221 -7.87 -8.76 16.06
C ASN A 221 -7.76 -7.38 16.76
N PHE A 222 -7.46 -6.33 16.00
CA PHE A 222 -7.37 -4.98 16.54
C PHE A 222 -8.72 -4.44 16.98
N LEU A 223 -9.77 -4.63 16.18
CA LEU A 223 -11.12 -4.22 16.56
C LEU A 223 -11.58 -4.96 17.83
N PHE A 224 -11.31 -6.27 17.94
CA PHE A 224 -11.63 -7.03 19.14
C PHE A 224 -10.94 -6.47 20.38
N ASN A 225 -9.63 -6.24 20.32
CA ASN A 225 -8.85 -5.70 21.45
C ASN A 225 -9.24 -4.26 21.80
N THR A 226 -9.52 -3.42 20.80
CA THR A 226 -10.05 -2.06 21.00
C THR A 226 -11.38 -2.10 21.75
N GLY A 227 -12.31 -2.96 21.32
CA GLY A 227 -13.60 -3.11 22.01
C GLY A 227 -13.46 -3.64 23.43
N LYS A 228 -12.57 -4.63 23.66
CA LYS A 228 -12.27 -5.15 25.01
C LYS A 228 -11.68 -4.06 25.90
N PHE A 229 -10.79 -3.21 25.39
CA PHE A 229 -10.23 -2.09 26.14
C PHE A 229 -11.31 -1.08 26.55
N ILE A 230 -12.14 -0.64 25.59
CA ILE A 230 -13.23 0.32 25.84
C ILE A 230 -14.21 -0.25 26.87
N HIS A 231 -14.63 -1.50 26.71
CA HIS A 231 -15.52 -2.17 27.65
C HIS A 231 -14.90 -2.24 29.06
N ASN A 232 -13.67 -2.71 29.18
CA ASN A 232 -13.01 -2.83 30.48
C ASN A 232 -12.83 -1.47 31.17
N HIS A 233 -12.61 -0.39 30.39
CA HIS A 233 -12.48 0.96 30.91
C HIS A 233 -13.82 1.57 31.34
N ILE A 234 -14.93 1.26 30.64
CA ILE A 234 -16.27 1.76 31.01
C ILE A 234 -16.80 1.08 32.27
N TYR A 235 -16.53 -0.22 32.42
CA TYR A 235 -17.04 -1.03 33.53
C TYR A 235 -16.04 -1.22 34.69
N ASP A 236 -14.91 -0.49 34.68
CA ASP A 236 -13.84 -0.57 35.69
C ASP A 236 -13.40 -2.01 36.03
N LEU A 237 -13.39 -2.90 35.04
CA LEU A 237 -13.06 -4.31 35.24
C LEU A 237 -11.53 -4.50 35.26
N ASN A 238 -10.97 -4.68 36.45
CA ASN A 238 -9.60 -5.16 36.63
C ASN A 238 -9.49 -6.66 36.32
N VAL A 239 -9.64 -7.03 35.04
CA VAL A 239 -9.49 -8.43 34.63
C VAL A 239 -8.00 -8.81 34.68
N THR A 240 -7.63 -9.67 35.64
CA THR A 240 -6.38 -10.42 35.57
C THR A 240 -6.53 -11.47 34.48
N ASP A 241 -5.96 -11.21 33.30
CA ASP A 241 -5.93 -12.20 32.22
C ASP A 241 -5.26 -13.50 32.75
N HIS A 242 -5.92 -14.66 32.58
CA HIS A 242 -5.48 -15.98 33.09
C HIS A 242 -4.16 -16.52 32.46
N PHE A 243 -3.41 -15.70 31.76
CA PHE A 243 -2.20 -16.11 31.03
C PHE A 243 -0.93 -15.84 31.86
N PRO A 244 0.15 -16.61 31.65
CA PRO A 244 1.45 -16.28 32.23
C PRO A 244 1.85 -14.86 31.83
N ALA A 245 2.05 -13.99 32.82
CA ALA A 245 2.39 -12.59 32.64
C ALA A 245 3.58 -12.20 33.53
N THR A 246 4.36 -11.21 33.11
CA THR A 246 5.42 -10.64 33.96
C THR A 246 4.82 -9.87 35.15
N ASN A 247 5.49 -9.95 36.30
CA ASN A 247 5.17 -9.14 37.47
C ASN A 247 5.82 -7.75 37.30
N GLY A 248 5.01 -6.71 37.14
CA GLY A 248 5.49 -5.34 36.96
C GLY A 248 4.41 -4.37 36.47
N SER A 249 4.79 -3.10 36.32
CA SER A 249 3.95 -2.04 35.73
C SER A 249 3.75 -2.24 34.23
N GLU A 250 4.75 -2.77 33.53
CA GLU A 250 4.66 -3.16 32.11
C GLU A 250 4.54 -4.68 31.97
N LYS A 251 3.30 -5.18 31.84
CA LYS A 251 3.03 -6.61 31.70
C LYS A 251 3.19 -7.07 30.26
N VAL A 252 3.92 -8.16 30.06
CA VAL A 252 3.99 -8.93 28.80
C VAL A 252 3.31 -10.27 29.03
N ILE A 253 2.50 -10.72 28.07
CA ILE A 253 1.68 -11.93 28.16
C ILE A 253 2.15 -13.01 27.17
N CYS A 254 2.01 -14.27 27.58
CA CYS A 254 2.12 -15.42 26.71
C CYS A 254 0.74 -16.08 26.51
N PRO A 255 0.00 -15.76 25.43
CA PRO A 255 -1.35 -16.28 25.22
C PRO A 255 -1.37 -17.81 24.99
N TYR A 256 -0.29 -18.37 24.42
CA TYR A 256 -0.17 -19.81 24.16
C TYR A 256 1.17 -20.37 24.69
N PRO A 257 1.24 -20.81 25.95
CA PRO A 257 2.47 -21.38 26.51
C PRO A 257 2.79 -22.76 25.90
N PRO A 258 4.07 -23.06 25.59
CA PRO A 258 4.49 -24.25 24.85
C PRO A 258 4.21 -25.59 25.54
N ASN A 259 3.90 -25.61 26.85
CA ASN A 259 3.76 -26.83 27.66
C ASN A 259 2.41 -27.01 28.38
N HIS A 260 1.37 -26.22 28.08
CA HIS A 260 0.04 -26.62 28.54
C HIS A 260 -0.54 -27.69 27.62
N GLN A 261 -0.41 -28.95 28.05
CA GLN A 261 -1.43 -29.96 27.76
C GLN A 261 -2.79 -29.28 27.91
N ARG A 262 -3.63 -29.49 26.90
CA ARG A 262 -5.03 -29.07 26.84
C ARG A 262 -5.82 -29.83 27.90
N ASN A 263 -5.50 -29.63 29.17
CA ASN A 263 -6.38 -29.97 30.28
C ASN A 263 -7.45 -28.90 30.26
N SER A 264 -8.41 -29.09 29.37
CA SER A 264 -9.76 -28.60 29.56
C SER A 264 -10.33 -29.27 30.80
N SER A 265 -9.82 -28.93 31.99
CA SER A 265 -10.57 -29.07 33.22
C SER A 265 -11.65 -28.01 33.15
N LEU A 266 -12.79 -28.44 32.63
CA LEU A 266 -14.07 -27.79 32.69
C LEU A 266 -14.45 -27.70 34.18
N ASN A 267 -13.84 -26.77 34.91
CA ASN A 267 -14.24 -26.46 36.27
C ASN A 267 -15.51 -25.61 36.17
N LEU A 268 -16.64 -26.32 36.23
CA LEU A 268 -17.93 -25.77 36.58
C LEU A 268 -17.82 -25.18 37.99
N GLN A 269 -17.63 -23.86 38.11
CA GLN A 269 -17.61 -23.17 39.40
C GLN A 269 -18.46 -21.89 39.36
N THR A 270 -19.61 -22.01 40.03
CA THR A 270 -20.33 -20.99 40.83
C THR A 270 -20.41 -19.56 40.30
N SER A 271 -21.59 -19.26 39.77
CA SER A 271 -22.10 -18.00 39.23
C SER A 271 -21.96 -16.80 40.20
N SER A 272 -21.15 -15.83 39.80
CA SER A 272 -21.18 -14.44 40.28
C SER A 272 -21.99 -13.55 39.31
N PRO A 273 -22.67 -12.47 39.76
CA PRO A 273 -23.39 -11.55 38.86
C PRO A 273 -22.51 -10.94 37.75
N ASN A 274 -21.21 -10.74 38.04
CA ASN A 274 -20.23 -10.20 37.08
C ASN A 274 -19.84 -11.21 35.98
N GLU A 275 -20.12 -12.51 36.16
CA GLU A 275 -19.85 -13.52 35.14
C GLU A 275 -20.93 -13.53 34.05
N VAL A 276 -22.17 -13.15 34.37
CA VAL A 276 -23.27 -13.12 33.38
C VAL A 276 -23.03 -12.03 32.35
N GLU A 277 -22.67 -10.81 32.78
CA GLU A 277 -22.36 -9.69 31.87
C GLU A 277 -21.10 -9.95 31.03
N THR A 278 -20.07 -10.58 31.60
CA THR A 278 -18.86 -10.95 30.83
C THR A 278 -19.13 -12.10 29.85
N LEU A 279 -20.02 -13.04 30.18
CA LEU A 279 -20.45 -14.10 29.26
C LEU A 279 -21.32 -13.55 28.13
N GLU A 280 -22.18 -12.57 28.42
CA GLU A 280 -22.98 -11.84 27.44
C GLU A 280 -22.09 -10.99 26.52
N PHE A 281 -21.15 -10.22 27.08
CA PHE A 281 -20.16 -9.50 26.27
C PHE A 281 -19.37 -10.45 25.37
N ASN A 282 -18.89 -11.59 25.88
CA ASN A 282 -18.16 -12.58 25.08
C ASN A 282 -19.03 -13.26 24.00
N LYS A 283 -20.35 -13.30 24.19
CA LYS A 283 -21.30 -13.81 23.18
C LYS A 283 -21.48 -12.82 22.03
N TRP A 284 -21.53 -11.52 22.32
CA TRP A 284 -21.70 -10.45 21.32
C TRP A 284 -20.37 -9.94 20.73
N TRP A 285 -19.26 -10.08 21.46
CA TRP A 285 -17.94 -9.57 21.11
C TRP A 285 -16.89 -10.69 21.16
N SER A 286 -16.91 -11.55 20.15
CA SER A 286 -16.00 -12.70 20.04
C SER A 286 -14.97 -12.49 18.93
N LYS A 287 -13.69 -12.70 19.25
CA LYS A 287 -12.53 -12.54 18.34
C LYS A 287 -12.71 -13.24 16.98
N THR A 288 -13.32 -14.43 16.96
CA THR A 288 -13.44 -15.26 15.75
C THR A 288 -14.84 -15.31 15.15
N LYS A 289 -15.90 -14.98 15.92
CA LYS A 289 -17.29 -15.13 15.46
C LYS A 289 -17.92 -13.81 15.01
N THR A 290 -18.10 -12.86 15.92
CA THR A 290 -18.93 -11.67 15.67
C THR A 290 -18.12 -10.50 15.11
N VAL A 291 -16.89 -10.28 15.61
CA VAL A 291 -16.06 -9.14 15.20
C VAL A 291 -15.72 -9.15 13.69
N PRO A 292 -15.33 -10.28 13.08
CA PRO A 292 -15.11 -10.32 11.63
C PRO A 292 -16.35 -10.00 10.80
N LEU A 293 -17.56 -10.24 11.32
CA LEU A 293 -18.81 -9.91 10.63
C LEU A 293 -19.15 -8.42 10.74
N TYR A 294 -18.88 -7.78 11.88
CA TYR A 294 -19.09 -6.34 12.02
C TYR A 294 -18.23 -5.50 11.07
N LEU A 295 -17.03 -5.98 10.74
CA LEU A 295 -16.18 -5.33 9.73
C LEU A 295 -16.81 -5.27 8.34
N VAL A 296 -17.75 -6.17 8.01
CA VAL A 296 -18.47 -6.16 6.72
C VAL A 296 -19.28 -4.87 6.57
N LEU A 297 -19.94 -4.42 7.64
CA LEU A 297 -20.75 -3.21 7.62
C LEU A 297 -19.93 -1.96 7.27
N ILE A 298 -18.66 -1.94 7.68
CA ILE A 298 -17.73 -0.83 7.45
C ILE A 298 -17.06 -0.97 6.08
N LEU A 299 -16.50 -2.14 5.78
CA LEU A 299 -15.60 -2.33 4.63
C LEU A 299 -16.33 -2.62 3.31
N LEU A 300 -17.49 -3.29 3.34
CA LEU A 300 -18.21 -3.60 2.10
C LEU A 300 -18.70 -2.34 1.37
N PRO A 301 -19.26 -1.32 2.04
CA PRO A 301 -19.57 -0.04 1.38
C PRO A 301 -18.30 0.63 0.81
N LEU A 302 -17.20 0.61 1.57
CA LEU A 302 -15.93 1.23 1.16
C LEU A 302 -15.32 0.56 -0.09
N LEU A 303 -15.46 -0.76 -0.24
CA LEU A 303 -14.98 -1.51 -1.41
C LEU A 303 -15.77 -1.22 -2.71
N ASN A 304 -16.99 -0.70 -2.61
CA ASN A 304 -17.85 -0.45 -3.77
C ASN A 304 -17.64 0.95 -4.38
N PHE A 305 -16.77 1.79 -3.81
CA PHE A 305 -16.42 3.07 -4.40
C PHE A 305 -15.74 2.89 -5.76
N LYS A 306 -16.13 3.72 -6.73
CA LYS A 306 -15.64 3.61 -8.11
C LYS A 306 -14.18 4.04 -8.27
N SER A 307 -13.69 4.95 -7.43
CA SER A 307 -12.34 5.54 -7.52
C SER A 307 -11.52 5.27 -6.25
N ALA A 308 -10.27 4.86 -6.44
CA ALA A 308 -9.29 4.67 -5.36
C ALA A 308 -8.57 5.98 -4.95
N SER A 309 -8.74 7.06 -5.72
CA SER A 309 -8.05 8.33 -5.51
C SER A 309 -8.40 9.01 -4.18
N PHE A 310 -9.61 8.77 -3.66
CA PHE A 310 -10.01 9.24 -2.34
C PHE A 310 -9.18 8.57 -1.24
N PHE A 311 -9.05 7.24 -1.29
CA PHE A 311 -8.30 6.45 -0.30
C PHE A 311 -6.79 6.71 -0.35
N ALA A 312 -6.24 7.00 -1.53
CA ALA A 312 -4.82 7.34 -1.69
C ALA A 312 -4.40 8.57 -0.87
N ARG A 313 -5.31 9.52 -0.61
CA ARG A 313 -5.03 10.70 0.24
C ARG A 313 -4.82 10.32 1.71
N PHE A 314 -5.41 9.22 2.16
CA PHE A 314 -5.27 8.72 3.52
C PHE A 314 -3.99 7.90 3.75
N ASN A 315 -3.16 7.68 2.70
CA ASN A 315 -1.87 7.00 2.85
C ASN A 315 -0.90 7.71 3.80
N VAL A 316 -1.06 9.01 4.04
CA VAL A 316 -0.30 9.77 5.04
C VAL A 316 -0.51 9.19 6.45
N LEU A 317 -1.69 8.65 6.75
CA LEU A 317 -1.96 8.03 8.06
C LEU A 317 -1.19 6.72 8.26
N GLY A 318 -0.88 6.01 7.17
CA GLY A 318 -0.02 4.84 7.24
C GLY A 318 1.38 5.21 7.76
N THR A 319 1.91 6.34 7.32
CA THR A 319 3.22 6.82 7.78
C THR A 319 3.22 7.19 9.26
N ALA A 320 2.14 7.84 9.72
CA ALA A 320 1.97 8.17 11.14
C ALA A 320 1.85 6.91 12.00
N SER A 321 1.16 5.88 11.51
CA SER A 321 0.99 4.61 12.20
C SER A 321 2.32 3.85 12.36
N VAL A 322 3.14 3.82 11.31
CA VAL A 322 4.47 3.18 11.34
C VAL A 322 5.42 3.96 12.25
N LEU A 323 5.42 5.29 12.17
CA LEU A 323 6.24 6.14 13.05
C LEU A 323 5.87 5.92 14.51
N TYR A 324 4.58 5.91 14.84
CA TYR A 324 4.10 5.61 16.18
C TYR A 324 4.52 4.22 16.65
N LEU A 325 4.43 3.22 15.77
CA LEU A 325 4.85 1.85 16.09
C LEU A 325 6.34 1.77 16.41
N VAL A 326 7.20 2.44 15.63
CA VAL A 326 8.64 2.50 15.89
C VAL A 326 8.90 3.16 17.25
N VAL A 327 8.26 4.29 17.54
CA VAL A 327 8.37 4.97 18.85
C VAL A 327 7.92 4.07 20.00
N LEU A 328 6.80 3.35 19.84
CA LEU A 328 6.30 2.40 20.83
C LEU A 328 7.32 1.29 21.10
N VAL A 329 7.91 0.71 20.05
CA VAL A 329 8.92 -0.34 20.17
C VAL A 329 10.15 0.19 20.91
N THR A 330 10.64 1.39 20.57
CA THR A 330 11.77 2.03 21.26
C THR A 330 11.47 2.30 22.73
N TRP A 331 10.27 2.81 23.03
CA TRP A 331 9.83 3.08 24.40
C TRP A 331 9.76 1.79 25.23
N LYS A 332 9.11 0.75 24.72
CA LYS A 332 9.02 -0.55 25.39
C LYS A 332 10.38 -1.21 25.55
N ALA A 333 11.27 -1.08 24.57
CA ALA A 333 12.64 -1.57 24.68
C ALA A 333 13.42 -0.91 25.82
N ALA A 334 13.27 0.41 26.00
CA ALA A 334 13.93 1.16 27.05
C ALA A 334 13.46 0.76 28.46
N HIS A 335 12.17 0.42 28.62
CA HIS A 335 11.60 0.00 29.91
C HIS A 335 11.83 -1.46 30.27
N LEU A 336 11.73 -2.37 29.29
CA LEU A 336 11.87 -3.81 29.52
C LEU A 336 13.32 -4.24 29.67
N GLY A 337 14.29 -3.49 29.13
CA GLY A 337 15.71 -3.86 29.15
C GLY A 337 16.04 -5.00 28.18
N PHE A 338 17.31 -5.39 28.13
CA PHE A 338 17.81 -6.42 27.21
C PHE A 338 17.99 -7.77 27.91
N HIS A 339 17.40 -8.81 27.33
CA HIS A 339 17.37 -10.18 27.84
C HIS A 339 17.87 -11.15 26.76
N LEU A 340 19.19 -11.26 26.62
CA LEU A 340 19.84 -12.08 25.60
C LEU A 340 20.83 -13.05 26.25
N GLU A 341 20.65 -14.34 25.96
CA GLU A 341 21.64 -15.38 26.21
C GLU A 341 21.82 -16.19 24.92
N CYS A 342 23.07 -16.33 24.49
CA CYS A 342 23.38 -16.95 23.19
C CYS A 342 23.63 -18.45 23.37
N HIS A 343 22.67 -19.26 22.96
CA HIS A 343 22.85 -20.72 22.83
C HIS A 343 22.85 -21.12 21.36
N TRP A 344 23.99 -21.59 20.86
CA TRP A 344 24.19 -21.82 19.42
C TRP A 344 23.27 -22.89 18.83
N PHE A 345 23.20 -24.06 19.46
CA PHE A 345 22.45 -25.22 18.94
C PHE A 345 21.52 -25.87 19.97
N THR A 346 21.72 -25.61 21.26
CA THR A 346 20.94 -26.21 22.34
C THR A 346 19.78 -25.30 22.73
N SER A 347 18.56 -25.83 22.83
CA SER A 347 17.42 -25.10 23.36
C SER A 347 17.40 -25.17 24.89
N THR A 348 17.23 -24.03 25.54
CA THR A 348 16.87 -23.98 26.96
C THR A 348 15.37 -23.70 27.08
N TYR A 349 14.81 -23.80 28.29
CA TYR A 349 13.38 -23.52 28.49
C TYR A 349 13.04 -22.06 28.14
N TYR A 350 13.91 -21.10 28.48
CA TYR A 350 13.65 -19.67 28.28
C TYR A 350 14.17 -19.13 26.95
N PHE A 351 15.27 -19.67 26.42
CA PHE A 351 15.94 -19.14 25.22
C PHE A 351 15.89 -20.13 24.06
N VAL A 352 15.64 -19.57 22.87
CA VAL A 352 15.64 -20.33 21.62
C VAL A 352 17.06 -20.41 21.04
N PRO A 353 17.42 -21.49 20.32
CA PRO A 353 18.72 -21.58 19.66
C PRO A 353 18.95 -20.48 18.63
N GLU A 354 20.21 -20.09 18.44
CA GLU A 354 20.64 -19.11 17.44
C GLU A 354 20.44 -19.59 16.00
N PHE A 355 20.50 -20.92 15.79
CA PHE A 355 20.26 -21.59 14.51
C PHE A 355 19.14 -22.63 14.65
N ARG A 356 17.98 -22.32 14.08
CA ARG A 356 16.82 -23.22 14.05
C ARG A 356 16.52 -23.71 12.65
N VAL A 357 16.00 -24.93 12.57
CA VAL A 357 15.59 -25.58 11.32
C VAL A 357 14.34 -24.92 10.69
N PHE A 358 13.53 -24.21 11.49
CA PHE A 358 12.33 -23.51 11.03
C PHE A 358 12.61 -22.17 10.31
N PHE A 359 13.86 -21.89 9.98
CA PHE A 359 14.25 -20.70 9.22
C PHE A 359 13.49 -20.46 7.89
N PRO A 360 12.97 -21.48 7.16
CA PRO A 360 12.20 -21.21 5.95
C PRO A 360 10.93 -20.41 6.23
N GLN A 361 10.36 -20.52 7.44
CA GLN A 361 9.17 -19.74 7.80
C GLN A 361 9.47 -18.22 7.76
N LEU A 362 10.69 -17.82 8.10
CA LEU A 362 11.16 -16.44 7.98
C LEU A 362 11.36 -16.03 6.52
N THR A 363 11.96 -16.89 5.67
CA THR A 363 12.18 -16.56 4.26
C THR A 363 10.88 -16.36 3.51
N GLY A 364 9.85 -17.18 3.77
CA GLY A 364 8.50 -16.99 3.23
C GLY A 364 7.89 -15.66 3.64
N THR A 365 8.01 -15.32 4.93
CA THR A 365 7.50 -14.06 5.49
C THR A 365 8.19 -12.84 4.92
N LEU A 366 9.52 -12.87 4.84
CA LEU A 366 10.33 -11.79 4.26
C LEU A 366 10.06 -11.59 2.78
N THR A 367 9.74 -12.66 2.05
CA THR A 367 9.42 -12.55 0.62
C THR A 367 8.17 -11.70 0.39
N LEU A 368 7.15 -11.83 1.25
CA LEU A 368 5.98 -10.94 1.23
C LEU A 368 6.30 -9.54 1.77
N ALA A 369 7.14 -9.45 2.80
CA ALA A 369 7.51 -8.16 3.39
C ALA A 369 8.26 -7.26 2.40
N PHE A 370 9.15 -7.84 1.59
CA PHE A 370 9.90 -7.13 0.55
C PHE A 370 9.19 -7.11 -0.81
N PHE A 371 7.88 -7.34 -0.84
CA PHE A 371 7.10 -7.44 -2.06
C PHE A 371 6.59 -6.07 -2.55
N ILE A 372 7.21 -5.56 -3.60
CA ILE A 372 6.71 -4.39 -4.36
C ILE A 372 6.82 -4.60 -5.87
N HIS A 373 7.32 -5.76 -6.30
CA HIS A 373 7.66 -6.10 -7.69
C HIS A 373 6.47 -5.90 -8.65
N ASN A 374 5.23 -6.08 -8.17
CA ASN A 374 4.03 -5.93 -9.01
C ASN A 374 3.67 -4.48 -9.34
N CYS A 375 4.04 -3.51 -8.50
CA CYS A 375 3.67 -2.10 -8.65
C CYS A 375 4.88 -1.16 -8.74
N ILE A 376 6.11 -1.70 -8.76
CA ILE A 376 7.28 -0.84 -8.79
C ILE A 376 7.40 -0.02 -10.08
N ILE A 377 6.93 -0.57 -11.21
CA ILE A 377 6.96 0.12 -12.52
C ILE A 377 6.03 1.34 -12.50
N THR A 378 4.75 1.18 -12.07
CA THR A 378 3.83 2.33 -11.88
C THR A 378 4.41 3.38 -10.94
N LEU A 379 4.97 2.95 -9.80
CA LEU A 379 5.47 3.86 -8.77
C LEU A 379 6.65 4.68 -9.31
N LEU A 380 7.63 4.03 -9.94
CA LEU A 380 8.80 4.71 -10.48
C LEU A 380 8.48 5.59 -11.71
N LYS A 381 7.43 5.28 -12.49
CA LYS A 381 6.97 6.14 -13.60
C LYS A 381 6.59 7.55 -13.14
N ASN A 382 6.14 7.68 -11.88
CA ASN A 382 5.76 8.97 -11.30
C ASN A 382 6.96 9.80 -10.82
N ASN A 383 8.19 9.27 -10.84
CA ASN A 383 9.40 9.98 -10.43
C ASN A 383 9.84 10.99 -11.51
N LYS A 384 10.14 12.23 -11.11
CA LYS A 384 10.57 13.28 -12.04
C LYS A 384 11.90 12.93 -12.73
N ASN A 385 12.84 12.36 -11.98
CA ASN A 385 14.20 12.07 -12.46
C ASN A 385 14.41 10.56 -12.62
N GLN A 386 14.02 10.03 -13.78
CA GLN A 386 14.03 8.59 -14.08
C GLN A 386 15.43 7.95 -14.03
N GLU A 387 16.50 8.71 -14.23
CA GLU A 387 17.88 8.22 -14.15
C GLU A 387 18.26 7.78 -12.72
N ASN A 388 17.68 8.41 -11.71
CA ASN A 388 17.94 8.11 -10.31
C ASN A 388 17.13 6.94 -9.76
N ASN A 389 16.25 6.33 -10.56
CA ASN A 389 15.33 5.28 -10.10
C ASN A 389 16.04 4.11 -9.41
N VAL A 390 17.20 3.68 -9.91
CA VAL A 390 17.95 2.56 -9.31
C VAL A 390 18.51 2.95 -7.93
N ARG A 391 19.03 4.17 -7.81
CA ARG A 391 19.50 4.72 -6.53
C ARG A 391 18.34 4.83 -5.55
N ASP A 392 17.25 5.45 -5.97
CA ASP A 392 16.06 5.69 -5.14
C ASP A 392 15.46 4.35 -4.66
N LEU A 393 15.40 3.34 -5.53
CA LEU A 393 15.00 1.97 -5.17
C LEU A 393 15.93 1.34 -4.12
N SER A 394 17.25 1.44 -4.31
CA SER A 394 18.22 0.86 -3.38
C SER A 394 18.17 1.49 -1.99
N ILE A 395 18.03 2.82 -1.92
CA ILE A 395 17.88 3.55 -0.65
C ILE A 395 16.57 3.16 0.04
N ALA A 396 15.49 3.02 -0.72
CA ALA A 396 14.20 2.61 -0.16
C ALA A 396 14.27 1.19 0.44
N TYR A 397 14.83 0.21 -0.28
CA TYR A 397 15.02 -1.14 0.24
C TYR A 397 15.93 -1.20 1.46
N LEU A 398 17.01 -0.40 1.47
CA LEU A 398 17.90 -0.28 2.63
C LEU A 398 17.12 0.26 3.84
N LEU A 399 16.35 1.33 3.67
CA LEU A 399 15.54 1.91 4.73
C LEU A 399 14.49 0.91 5.24
N VAL A 400 13.84 0.17 4.33
CA VAL A 400 12.88 -0.88 4.68
C VAL A 400 13.54 -1.99 5.48
N GLY A 401 14.68 -2.51 5.00
CA GLY A 401 15.43 -3.57 5.66
C GLY A 401 15.93 -3.17 7.05
N LEU A 402 16.44 -1.94 7.19
CA LEU A 402 16.86 -1.39 8.48
C LEU A 402 15.68 -1.24 9.44
N THR A 403 14.51 -0.81 8.97
CA THR A 403 13.31 -0.68 9.81
C THR A 403 12.82 -2.05 10.31
N TYR A 404 12.77 -3.06 9.44
CA TYR A 404 12.41 -4.42 9.82
C TYR A 404 13.40 -5.06 10.78
N LEU A 405 14.70 -4.89 10.52
CA LEU A 405 15.75 -5.37 11.41
C LEU A 405 15.67 -4.66 12.76
N TYR A 406 15.47 -3.34 12.79
CA TYR A 406 15.33 -2.57 14.02
C TYR A 406 14.18 -3.09 14.90
N VAL A 407 12.97 -3.19 14.36
CA VAL A 407 11.81 -3.67 15.13
C VAL A 407 11.95 -5.14 15.50
N GLY A 408 12.40 -5.98 14.56
CA GLY A 408 12.61 -7.41 14.79
C GLY A 408 13.61 -7.69 15.91
N VAL A 409 14.79 -7.05 15.86
CA VAL A 409 15.87 -7.22 16.84
C VAL A 409 15.45 -6.66 18.19
N LEU A 410 14.88 -5.45 18.26
CA LEU A 410 14.52 -4.85 19.54
C LEU A 410 13.48 -5.68 20.28
N ILE A 411 12.37 -6.06 19.63
CA ILE A 411 11.33 -6.86 20.29
C ILE A 411 11.85 -8.23 20.72
N PHE A 412 12.68 -8.89 19.90
CA PHE A 412 13.25 -10.19 20.27
C PHE A 412 14.22 -10.07 21.47
N ALA A 413 15.06 -9.04 21.45
CA ALA A 413 16.07 -8.82 22.48
C ALA A 413 15.48 -8.34 23.81
N THR A 414 14.38 -7.58 23.77
CA THR A 414 13.76 -7.03 24.98
C THR A 414 12.68 -7.93 25.56
N PHE A 415 12.22 -8.94 24.80
CA PHE A 415 11.26 -9.92 25.30
C PHE A 415 11.74 -10.55 26.62
N PRO A 416 10.95 -10.49 27.70
CA PRO A 416 11.42 -10.75 29.06
C PRO A 416 11.66 -12.26 29.30
N SER A 417 12.93 -12.66 29.19
CA SER A 417 13.39 -14.05 29.33
C SER A 417 14.64 -14.11 30.22
N PRO A 418 14.58 -14.72 31.42
CA PRO A 418 13.40 -15.11 32.21
C PRO A 418 12.52 -13.90 32.59
N PRO A 419 11.20 -14.06 32.88
CA PRO A 419 10.49 -15.29 33.24
C PRO A 419 9.67 -15.97 32.12
N LEU A 420 9.54 -15.38 30.92
CA LEU A 420 8.79 -15.97 29.81
C LEU A 420 9.74 -16.62 28.78
N PRO A 421 9.35 -17.73 28.16
CA PRO A 421 10.17 -18.34 27.11
C PRO A 421 10.03 -17.55 25.80
N LYS A 422 11.15 -17.36 25.07
CA LYS A 422 11.15 -16.63 23.79
C LYS A 422 10.27 -17.29 22.71
N ASP A 423 9.92 -18.57 22.87
CA ASP A 423 8.94 -19.24 22.01
C ASP A 423 7.53 -18.62 22.08
N CYS A 424 7.20 -17.88 23.16
CA CYS A 424 5.94 -17.16 23.33
C CYS A 424 5.75 -15.94 22.41
N ILE A 425 6.78 -15.50 21.68
CA ILE A 425 6.64 -14.39 20.72
C ILE A 425 5.64 -14.81 19.64
N GLU A 426 4.53 -14.07 19.56
CA GLU A 426 3.41 -14.31 18.65
C GLU A 426 3.67 -13.69 17.26
N PRO A 427 3.06 -14.23 16.17
CA PRO A 427 3.18 -13.66 14.82
C PRO A 427 2.71 -12.21 14.70
N ASN A 428 1.84 -11.76 15.60
CA ASN A 428 1.57 -10.36 15.83
C ASN A 428 2.17 -10.01 17.18
N PHE A 429 3.32 -9.35 17.23
CA PHE A 429 3.95 -9.06 18.52
C PHE A 429 3.09 -8.19 19.45
N LEU A 430 2.12 -7.43 18.90
CA LEU A 430 1.16 -6.69 19.72
C LEU A 430 0.22 -7.61 20.51
N ASP A 431 0.06 -8.88 20.13
CA ASP A 431 -0.72 -9.87 20.90
C ASP A 431 0.04 -10.34 22.16
N ASN A 432 1.35 -10.08 22.25
CA ASN A 432 2.12 -10.30 23.49
C ASN A 432 1.93 -9.20 24.53
N PHE A 433 1.18 -8.14 24.21
CA PHE A 433 0.85 -7.08 25.16
C PHE A 433 -0.64 -7.15 25.55
N PRO A 434 -0.96 -6.92 26.82
CA PRO A 434 -2.32 -7.02 27.32
C PRO A 434 -3.25 -6.01 26.63
N SER A 435 -4.56 -6.30 26.65
CA SER A 435 -5.56 -5.40 26.07
C SER A 435 -5.66 -4.07 26.83
N THR A 436 -5.20 -4.00 28.08
CA THR A 436 -5.25 -2.83 28.97
C THR A 436 -4.14 -1.80 28.76
N ASP A 437 -3.10 -2.11 27.97
CA ASP A 437 -1.99 -1.18 27.74
C ASP A 437 -2.42 -0.04 26.80
N ILE A 438 -2.38 1.20 27.29
CA ILE A 438 -2.83 2.41 26.59
C ILE A 438 -1.97 2.67 25.33
N LEU A 439 -0.65 2.49 25.41
CA LEU A 439 0.24 2.74 24.27
C LEU A 439 -0.05 1.75 23.14
N VAL A 440 -0.24 0.49 23.52
CA VAL A 440 -0.58 -0.58 22.56
C VAL A 440 -1.98 -0.38 22.00
N PHE A 441 -2.94 0.09 22.81
CA PHE A 441 -4.27 0.46 22.33
C PHE A 441 -4.22 1.56 21.25
N VAL A 442 -3.45 2.62 21.47
CA VAL A 442 -3.28 3.70 20.47
C VAL A 442 -2.62 3.16 19.18
N ALA A 443 -1.60 2.29 19.30
CA ALA A 443 -1.02 1.63 18.12
C ALA A 443 -2.03 0.79 17.35
N ARG A 444 -2.83 -0.03 18.06
CA ARG A 444 -3.88 -0.86 17.44
C ARG A 444 -4.93 0.01 16.74
N MET A 445 -5.30 1.17 17.29
CA MET A 445 -6.22 2.12 16.67
C MET A 445 -5.66 2.76 15.40
N PHE A 446 -4.42 3.23 15.43
CA PHE A 446 -3.76 3.78 14.23
C PHE A 446 -3.62 2.73 13.13
N LEU A 447 -3.17 1.53 13.48
CA LEU A 447 -3.07 0.40 12.54
C LEU A 447 -4.42 -0.03 11.99
N LEU A 448 -5.48 -0.05 12.82
CA LEU A 448 -6.84 -0.34 12.38
C LEU A 448 -7.32 0.69 11.36
N PHE A 449 -7.16 1.98 11.67
CA PHE A 449 -7.55 3.06 10.76
C PHE A 449 -6.76 3.02 9.45
N GLN A 450 -5.44 2.80 9.51
CA GLN A 450 -4.60 2.57 8.34
C GLN A 450 -5.13 1.40 7.50
N MET A 451 -5.40 0.23 8.11
CA MET A 451 -5.84 -0.94 7.35
C MET A 451 -7.22 -0.74 6.73
N THR A 452 -8.15 -0.05 7.41
CA THR A 452 -9.47 0.26 6.85
C THR A 452 -9.40 1.16 5.61
N THR A 453 -8.38 2.02 5.49
CA THR A 453 -8.21 2.91 4.33
C THR A 453 -7.42 2.25 3.19
N VAL A 454 -6.47 1.36 3.50
CA VAL A 454 -5.67 0.64 2.50
C VAL A 454 -6.43 -0.56 1.91
N TYR A 455 -7.30 -1.21 2.67
CA TYR A 455 -8.05 -2.39 2.22
C TYR A 455 -8.89 -2.15 0.95
N PRO A 456 -9.65 -1.03 0.82
CA PRO A 456 -10.34 -0.68 -0.43
C PRO A 456 -9.41 -0.46 -1.62
N MET A 457 -8.21 0.08 -1.41
CA MET A 457 -7.22 0.29 -2.46
C MET A 457 -6.72 -1.05 -3.02
N LEU A 458 -6.46 -2.03 -2.15
CA LEU A 458 -6.10 -3.39 -2.58
C LEU A 458 -7.25 -4.08 -3.33
N GLY A 459 -8.49 -3.93 -2.85
CA GLY A 459 -9.67 -4.43 -3.55
C GLY A 459 -9.85 -3.82 -4.95
N TYR A 460 -9.58 -2.52 -5.09
CA TYR A 460 -9.58 -1.85 -6.39
C TYR A 460 -8.50 -2.42 -7.33
N LEU A 461 -7.29 -2.70 -6.83
CA LEU A 461 -6.22 -3.32 -7.64
C LEU A 461 -6.61 -4.72 -8.12
N VAL A 462 -7.19 -5.55 -7.25
CA VAL A 462 -7.72 -6.88 -7.63
C VAL A 462 -8.76 -6.72 -8.73
N ARG A 463 -9.67 -5.77 -8.58
CA ARG A 463 -10.72 -5.50 -9.58
C ARG A 463 -10.15 -5.10 -10.93
N VAL A 464 -9.20 -4.17 -10.97
CA VAL A 464 -8.59 -3.69 -12.23
C VAL A 464 -7.86 -4.83 -12.92
N GLN A 465 -7.08 -5.62 -12.18
CA GLN A 465 -6.33 -6.73 -12.76
C GLN A 465 -7.26 -7.88 -13.23
N LEU A 466 -8.29 -8.23 -12.45
CA LEU A 466 -9.16 -9.37 -12.77
C LEU A 466 -10.20 -9.00 -13.84
N LEU A 467 -10.98 -7.95 -13.61
CA LEU A 467 -12.06 -7.55 -14.51
C LEU A 467 -11.53 -6.90 -15.78
N GLY A 468 -10.44 -6.13 -15.68
CA GLY A 468 -9.78 -5.56 -16.85
C GLY A 468 -9.33 -6.65 -17.82
N GLN A 469 -8.83 -7.78 -17.30
CA GLN A 469 -8.35 -8.87 -18.14
C GLN A 469 -9.44 -9.81 -18.64
N LEU A 470 -10.46 -10.11 -17.82
CA LEU A 470 -11.56 -10.99 -18.20
C LEU A 470 -12.57 -10.33 -19.15
N PHE A 471 -12.87 -9.04 -18.93
CA PHE A 471 -13.95 -8.33 -19.63
C PHE A 471 -13.46 -7.18 -20.52
N GLY A 472 -12.17 -6.88 -20.55
CA GLY A 472 -11.58 -5.75 -21.29
C GLY A 472 -11.92 -4.38 -20.70
N ASN A 473 -12.86 -4.31 -19.75
CA ASN A 473 -13.32 -3.09 -19.09
C ASN A 473 -13.06 -3.16 -17.59
N THR A 474 -12.52 -2.08 -17.01
CA THR A 474 -12.25 -1.99 -15.57
C THR A 474 -13.51 -1.95 -14.71
N TYR A 475 -14.65 -1.50 -15.25
CA TYR A 475 -15.97 -1.48 -14.60
C TYR A 475 -17.03 -2.04 -15.58
N PRO A 476 -17.20 -3.37 -15.68
CA PRO A 476 -18.18 -3.94 -16.62
C PRO A 476 -19.62 -3.71 -16.15
N SER A 477 -19.94 -3.97 -14.88
CA SER A 477 -21.27 -3.74 -14.28
C SER A 477 -21.18 -3.75 -12.75
N ILE A 478 -22.12 -3.06 -12.09
CA ILE A 478 -22.25 -3.02 -10.62
C ILE A 478 -22.35 -4.43 -10.04
N PHE A 479 -23.10 -5.32 -10.70
CA PHE A 479 -23.31 -6.70 -10.20
C PHE A 479 -22.03 -7.52 -10.19
N HIS A 480 -21.20 -7.40 -11.25
CA HIS A 480 -19.92 -8.12 -11.34
C HIS A 480 -18.93 -7.65 -10.28
N VAL A 481 -18.89 -6.33 -10.03
CA VAL A 481 -18.05 -5.73 -8.99
C VAL A 481 -18.52 -6.15 -7.60
N LEU A 482 -19.83 -6.10 -7.35
CA LEU A 482 -20.40 -6.51 -6.07
C LEU A 482 -20.14 -8.00 -5.78
N LEU A 483 -20.32 -8.87 -6.79
CA LEU A 483 -20.04 -10.30 -6.67
C LEU A 483 -18.57 -10.56 -6.31
N LEU A 484 -17.64 -9.90 -7.00
CA LEU A 484 -16.21 -10.00 -6.70
C LEU A 484 -15.89 -9.55 -5.28
N ASN A 485 -16.42 -8.39 -4.86
CA ASN A 485 -16.21 -7.85 -3.52
C ASN A 485 -16.78 -8.78 -2.42
N ILE A 486 -17.96 -9.37 -2.64
CA ILE A 486 -18.55 -10.35 -1.73
C ILE A 486 -17.68 -11.60 -1.63
N MET A 487 -17.14 -12.10 -2.75
CA MET A 487 -16.22 -13.24 -2.72
C MET A 487 -14.94 -12.92 -1.94
N LEU A 488 -14.33 -11.76 -2.19
CA LEU A 488 -13.10 -11.33 -1.50
C LEU A 488 -13.31 -11.22 0.02
N VAL A 489 -14.40 -10.56 0.44
CA VAL A 489 -14.78 -10.44 1.85
C VAL A 489 -15.10 -11.81 2.45
N GLY A 490 -15.80 -12.68 1.71
CA GLY A 490 -16.13 -14.04 2.15
C GLY A 490 -14.90 -14.90 2.44
N VAL A 491 -13.87 -14.83 1.59
CA VAL A 491 -12.58 -15.51 1.82
C VAL A 491 -11.90 -14.96 3.10
N GLY A 492 -11.89 -13.64 3.28
CA GLY A 492 -11.34 -13.00 4.49
C GLY A 492 -12.03 -13.43 5.79
N ILE A 493 -13.37 -13.44 5.80
CA ILE A 493 -14.17 -13.87 6.95
C ILE A 493 -13.94 -15.35 7.27
N THR A 494 -13.95 -16.20 6.24
CA THR A 494 -13.74 -17.64 6.40
C THR A 494 -12.39 -17.90 7.06
N MET A 495 -11.34 -17.23 6.58
CA MET A 495 -10.01 -17.40 7.16
C MET A 495 -9.92 -16.87 8.60
N ALA A 496 -10.48 -15.69 8.88
CA ALA A 496 -10.50 -15.14 10.24
C ALA A 496 -11.30 -16.01 11.24
N ARG A 497 -12.32 -16.72 10.76
CA ARG A 497 -13.14 -17.62 11.59
C ARG A 497 -12.49 -18.96 11.87
N PHE A 498 -11.86 -19.58 10.87
CA PHE A 498 -11.38 -20.97 10.94
C PHE A 498 -9.88 -21.08 11.21
N TYR A 499 -9.06 -20.20 10.64
CA TYR A 499 -7.59 -20.25 10.77
C TYR A 499 -6.96 -18.86 10.86
N PRO A 500 -7.07 -18.16 12.00
CA PRO A 500 -6.55 -16.80 12.19
C PRO A 500 -5.04 -16.78 12.52
N ASN A 501 -4.22 -17.61 11.85
CA ASN A 501 -2.77 -17.59 12.01
C ASN A 501 -2.12 -16.71 10.94
N ILE A 502 -1.75 -15.49 11.34
CA ILE A 502 -1.16 -14.46 10.48
C ILE A 502 0.16 -14.94 9.87
N GLY A 503 1.04 -15.55 10.67
CA GLY A 503 2.34 -16.05 10.20
C GLY A 503 2.19 -17.16 9.16
N GLY A 504 1.21 -18.04 9.35
CA GLY A 504 0.87 -19.09 8.37
C GLY A 504 0.40 -18.51 7.03
N ILE A 505 -0.50 -17.53 7.04
CA ILE A 505 -1.00 -16.93 5.79
C ILE A 505 0.13 -16.18 5.07
N ILE A 506 0.90 -15.38 5.81
CA ILE A 506 1.98 -14.57 5.25
C ILE A 506 3.07 -15.45 4.64
N ARG A 507 3.51 -16.52 5.31
CA ARG A 507 4.58 -17.39 4.79
C ARG A 507 4.20 -18.09 3.48
N TYR A 508 2.97 -18.64 3.39
CA TYR A 508 2.52 -19.34 2.19
C TYR A 508 2.20 -18.38 1.05
N SER A 509 1.52 -17.27 1.33
CA SER A 509 1.23 -16.23 0.33
C SER A 509 2.54 -15.66 -0.22
N GLY A 510 3.49 -15.32 0.65
CA GLY A 510 4.79 -14.76 0.28
C GLY A 510 5.67 -15.72 -0.52
N ALA A 511 5.75 -16.99 -0.10
CA ALA A 511 6.54 -17.98 -0.82
C ALA A 511 5.95 -18.25 -2.22
N THR A 512 4.63 -18.40 -2.33
CA THR A 512 3.96 -18.71 -3.60
C THR A 512 4.00 -17.56 -4.60
N CYS A 513 3.67 -16.32 -4.18
CA CYS A 513 3.78 -15.16 -5.08
C CYS A 513 5.24 -14.81 -5.39
N GLY A 514 6.12 -14.98 -4.40
CA GLY A 514 7.55 -14.75 -4.50
C GLY A 514 8.25 -15.67 -5.48
N LEU A 515 7.87 -16.95 -5.52
CA LEU A 515 8.37 -17.89 -6.52
C LEU A 515 8.27 -17.29 -7.93
N ALA A 516 7.10 -16.78 -8.29
CA ALA A 516 6.85 -16.24 -9.61
C ALA A 516 7.45 -14.85 -9.80
N PHE A 517 7.01 -13.85 -9.03
CA PHE A 517 7.30 -12.44 -9.27
C PHE A 517 8.65 -11.96 -8.75
N VAL A 518 9.20 -12.62 -7.72
CA VAL A 518 10.50 -12.25 -7.15
C VAL A 518 11.59 -13.07 -7.83
N PHE A 519 11.46 -14.39 -7.91
CA PHE A 519 12.57 -15.25 -8.34
C PHE A 519 12.49 -15.65 -9.82
N VAL A 520 11.39 -16.24 -10.28
CA VAL A 520 11.29 -16.89 -11.60
C VAL A 520 11.20 -15.87 -12.75
N TYR A 521 10.19 -15.00 -12.75
CA TYR A 521 9.98 -14.07 -13.87
C TYR A 521 11.15 -13.10 -14.08
N PRO A 522 11.70 -12.44 -13.05
CA PRO A 522 12.80 -11.50 -13.26
C PRO A 522 14.07 -12.19 -13.77
N SER A 523 14.32 -13.43 -13.34
CA SER A 523 15.46 -14.23 -13.77
C SER A 523 15.30 -14.73 -15.21
N LEU A 524 14.13 -15.28 -15.54
CA LEU A 524 13.85 -15.79 -16.88
C LEU A 524 13.78 -14.68 -17.93
N THR A 525 13.10 -13.56 -17.65
CA THR A 525 13.03 -12.41 -18.58
C THR A 525 14.43 -11.88 -18.91
N HIS A 526 15.32 -11.82 -17.93
CA HIS A 526 16.71 -11.44 -18.17
C HIS A 526 17.46 -12.45 -19.03
N MET A 527 17.36 -13.74 -18.70
CA MET A 527 18.06 -14.80 -19.44
C MET A 527 17.60 -14.86 -20.90
N ILE A 528 16.29 -14.74 -21.14
CA ILE A 528 15.71 -14.74 -22.50
C ILE A 528 16.18 -13.50 -23.27
N SER A 529 16.14 -12.31 -22.65
CA SER A 529 16.63 -11.08 -23.28
C SER A 529 18.12 -11.15 -23.65
N LEU A 530 18.96 -11.72 -22.77
CA LEU A 530 20.38 -11.97 -23.06
C LEU A 530 20.60 -13.01 -24.15
N HIS A 531 19.74 -14.03 -24.21
CA HIS A 531 19.82 -15.07 -25.23
C HIS A 531 19.46 -14.51 -26.61
N GLN A 532 18.39 -13.72 -26.71
CA GLN A 532 17.97 -13.04 -27.94
C GLN A 532 19.04 -12.08 -28.48
N THR A 533 19.80 -11.44 -27.59
CA THR A 533 20.91 -10.55 -27.96
C THR A 533 22.24 -11.28 -28.20
N GLY A 534 22.30 -12.61 -28.02
CA GLY A 534 23.51 -13.41 -28.19
C GLY A 534 24.60 -13.17 -27.13
N GLN A 535 24.28 -12.49 -26.03
CA GLN A 535 25.24 -12.08 -25.00
C GLN A 535 25.17 -12.93 -23.72
N LEU A 536 24.42 -14.04 -23.74
CA LEU A 536 24.27 -14.91 -22.57
C LEU A 536 25.58 -15.63 -22.22
N LYS A 537 26.19 -15.22 -21.09
CA LYS A 537 27.37 -15.88 -20.51
C LYS A 537 26.97 -16.95 -19.50
N TRP A 538 27.71 -18.05 -19.45
CA TRP A 538 27.58 -19.13 -18.47
C TRP A 538 27.46 -18.69 -16.99
N PRO A 539 28.32 -17.80 -16.44
CA PRO A 539 28.20 -17.38 -15.04
C PRO A 539 26.86 -16.68 -14.75
N SER A 540 26.35 -15.90 -15.70
CA SER A 540 25.03 -15.27 -15.56
C SER A 540 23.93 -16.32 -15.56
N ALA A 541 23.98 -17.30 -16.47
CA ALA A 541 23.00 -18.38 -16.53
C ALA A 541 22.96 -19.21 -15.23
N ILE A 542 24.13 -19.55 -14.68
CA ILE A 542 24.23 -20.31 -13.42
C ILE A 542 23.64 -19.51 -12.25
N PHE A 543 24.01 -18.22 -12.13
CA PHE A 543 23.52 -17.37 -11.05
C PHE A 543 21.99 -17.20 -11.07
N HIS A 544 21.40 -16.94 -12.25
CA HIS A 544 19.96 -16.77 -12.37
C HIS A 544 19.20 -18.10 -12.19
N SER A 545 19.78 -19.21 -12.64
CA SER A 545 19.23 -20.55 -12.37
C SER A 545 19.24 -20.87 -10.87
N PHE A 546 20.29 -20.48 -10.16
CA PHE A 546 20.36 -20.61 -8.69
C PHE A 546 19.25 -19.81 -7.99
N LEU A 547 18.95 -18.58 -8.43
CA LEU A 547 17.83 -17.80 -7.90
C LEU A 547 16.48 -18.49 -8.08
N ILE A 548 16.25 -19.13 -9.23
CA ILE A 548 15.04 -19.90 -9.51
C ILE A 548 14.94 -21.09 -8.54
N VAL A 549 16.03 -21.83 -8.36
CA VAL A 549 16.08 -22.97 -7.42
C VAL A 549 15.81 -22.51 -5.99
N LEU A 550 16.36 -21.37 -5.56
CA LEU A 550 16.04 -20.80 -4.24
C LEU A 550 14.55 -20.47 -4.08
N GLY A 551 13.92 -19.91 -5.10
CA GLY A 551 12.47 -19.64 -5.09
C GLY A 551 11.64 -20.91 -4.95
N VAL A 552 11.99 -21.96 -5.69
CA VAL A 552 11.32 -23.28 -5.60
C VAL A 552 11.55 -23.90 -4.22
N ALA A 553 12.80 -23.88 -3.74
CA ALA A 553 13.15 -24.39 -2.42
C ALA A 553 12.39 -23.66 -1.30
N ASN A 554 12.19 -22.34 -1.41
CA ASN A 554 11.44 -21.55 -0.44
C ASN A 554 9.98 -22.03 -0.31
N VAL A 555 9.30 -22.31 -1.42
CA VAL A 555 7.92 -22.85 -1.41
C VAL A 555 7.89 -24.25 -0.85
N VAL A 556 8.75 -25.13 -1.35
CA VAL A 556 8.82 -26.54 -0.95
C VAL A 556 9.09 -26.66 0.56
N ALA A 557 10.02 -25.85 1.08
CA ALA A 557 10.36 -25.85 2.50
C ALA A 557 9.21 -25.40 3.41
N GLN A 558 8.24 -24.61 2.94
CA GLN A 558 7.05 -24.26 3.76
C GLN A 558 6.13 -25.46 4.02
N PHE A 559 6.19 -26.51 3.19
CA PHE A 559 5.38 -27.71 3.38
C PHE A 559 6.04 -28.73 4.33
N PHE A 560 7.36 -28.68 4.47
CA PHE A 560 8.11 -29.56 5.35
C PHE A 560 8.23 -29.04 6.79
N MET A 561 7.77 -27.80 7.08
CA MET A 561 8.05 -27.05 8.32
C MET A 561 6.85 -26.45 9.03
#